data_AF-A0A2N3T0M2-F1
#
_entry.id   AF-A0A2N3T0M2-F1
#
_cell.length_a   1.000
_cell.length_b   1.000
_cell.length_c   1.000
_cell.angle_alpha   90.00
_cell.angle_beta   90.00
_cell.angle_gamma   90.00
#
_symmetry.space_group_name_H-M   'P 1'
#
loop_
_entity.id
_entity.type
_entity.pdbx_description
1 polymer ?
#
loop_
_entity_poly.entity_id
_entity_poly.type
_entity_poly.pdbx_seq_one_letter_code
_entity_poly.pdbx_strand_id
1 'polypeptide(L)'
;MVVNEKINGSEEYIIDVGKTKARKINIKVSGKLANGTVVTDKKKFRIKDIPSPVGTLRAEDGNIKTSRRVIENAAIGAIIPDFDFNLHVEVKGFKFKVDEQPPISVTGNRLNSEAKIALEKAKKGSTVTIFDIKTILKRILIID
;
A
#
# COMPACT_ATOMS: atom_id res chain seq x y z
N MET A 1 8.21 -13.99 -15.32
CA MET A 1 8.11 -12.58 -15.70
C MET A 1 7.17 -12.54 -16.88
N VAL A 2 5.95 -12.04 -16.68
CA VAL A 2 4.98 -11.95 -17.77
C VAL A 2 4.85 -10.48 -18.10
N VAL A 3 5.23 -10.11 -19.33
CA VAL A 3 4.94 -8.78 -19.88
C VAL A 3 3.48 -8.84 -20.31
N ASN A 4 2.60 -8.34 -19.45
CA ASN A 4 1.17 -8.38 -19.70
C ASN A 4 0.76 -7.05 -20.31
N GLU A 5 0.70 -7.07 -21.64
CA GLU A 5 -0.03 -6.13 -22.49
C GLU A 5 0.60 -4.74 -22.72
N LYS A 6 0.56 -4.34 -23.99
CA LYS A 6 0.75 -2.96 -24.44
C LYS A 6 -0.50 -2.19 -24.04
N ILE A 7 -0.37 -1.13 -23.26
CA ILE A 7 -1.51 -0.28 -22.90
C ILE A 7 -1.92 0.49 -24.16
N ASN A 8 -3.07 0.17 -24.77
CA ASN A 8 -3.73 0.97 -25.82
C ASN A 8 -2.82 1.79 -26.76
N GLY A 9 -1.93 1.12 -27.51
CA GLY A 9 -1.12 1.79 -28.53
C GLY A 9 0.00 2.71 -28.02
N SER A 10 0.20 2.85 -26.70
CA SER A 10 1.31 3.63 -26.12
C SER A 10 2.64 2.88 -26.14
N GLU A 11 3.74 3.61 -25.93
CA GLU A 11 5.11 3.08 -25.77
C GLU A 11 5.37 2.51 -24.35
N GLU A 12 4.31 2.31 -23.56
CA GLU A 12 4.39 1.89 -22.15
C GLU A 12 4.22 0.37 -21.98
N TYR A 13 4.96 -0.18 -21.02
CA TYR A 13 4.93 -1.60 -20.68
C TYR A 13 4.76 -1.80 -19.17
N ILE A 14 3.90 -2.74 -18.77
CA ILE A 14 3.72 -3.14 -17.37
C ILE A 14 4.51 -4.41 -17.09
N ILE A 15 5.24 -4.42 -15.97
CA ILE A 15 5.97 -5.59 -15.50
C ILE A 15 5.47 -5.96 -14.11
N ASP A 16 4.83 -7.13 -13.99
CA ASP A 16 4.49 -7.72 -12.71
C ASP A 16 5.71 -8.51 -12.16
N VAL A 17 6.28 -7.99 -11.07
CA VAL A 17 7.40 -8.60 -10.34
C VAL A 17 6.95 -9.35 -9.08
N GLY A 18 5.66 -9.37 -8.75
CA GLY A 18 5.15 -9.98 -7.51
C GLY A 18 5.33 -11.50 -7.45
N LYS A 19 5.50 -12.16 -8.60
CA LYS A 19 5.69 -13.62 -8.68
C LYS A 19 7.17 -14.04 -8.74
N THR A 20 8.12 -13.10 -8.80
CA THR A 20 9.55 -13.43 -8.87
C THR A 20 10.23 -13.28 -7.53
N LYS A 21 11.09 -14.24 -7.17
CA LYS A 21 11.99 -14.14 -6.01
C LYS A 21 13.31 -13.41 -6.33
N ALA A 22 13.49 -12.98 -7.58
CA ALA A 22 14.71 -12.33 -8.03
C ALA A 22 14.78 -10.88 -7.52
N ARG A 23 15.94 -10.45 -7.02
CA ARG A 23 16.18 -9.05 -6.60
C ARG A 23 16.61 -8.13 -7.74
N LYS A 24 16.80 -8.69 -8.95
CA LYS A 24 17.20 -7.96 -10.15
C LYS A 24 16.51 -8.58 -11.35
N ILE A 25 16.10 -7.75 -12.31
CA ILE A 25 15.61 -8.18 -13.62
C ILE A 25 16.39 -7.48 -14.72
N ASN A 26 16.57 -8.19 -15.84
CA ASN A 26 17.05 -7.59 -17.07
C ASN A 26 15.83 -7.39 -17.97
N ILE A 27 15.56 -6.15 -18.34
CA ILE A 27 14.60 -5.85 -19.40
C ILE A 27 15.40 -5.80 -20.70
N LYS A 28 15.04 -6.66 -21.65
CA LYS A 28 15.61 -6.69 -22.99
C LYS A 28 14.61 -6.07 -23.96
N VAL A 29 15.03 -5.05 -24.69
CA VAL A 29 14.23 -4.41 -25.75
C VAL A 29 14.82 -4.83 -27.09
N SER A 30 13.98 -5.16 -28.06
CA SER A 30 14.39 -5.52 -29.42
C SER A 30 13.61 -4.72 -30.45
N GLY A 31 14.33 -4.14 -31.42
CA GLY A 31 13.75 -3.43 -32.56
C GLY A 31 14.22 -4.06 -33.87
N LYS A 32 13.35 -4.08 -34.88
CA LYS A 32 13.70 -4.51 -36.24
C LYS A 32 13.91 -3.27 -37.11
N LEU A 33 15.09 -3.15 -37.69
CA LEU A 33 15.43 -2.04 -38.60
C LEU A 33 14.82 -2.28 -39.99
N ALA A 34 14.72 -1.21 -40.79
CA ALA A 34 14.21 -1.28 -42.16
C ALA A 34 14.98 -2.27 -43.06
N ASN A 35 16.27 -2.51 -42.76
CA ASN A 35 17.12 -3.48 -43.46
C ASN A 35 16.91 -4.95 -43.00
N GLY A 36 15.92 -5.21 -42.14
CA GLY A 36 15.62 -6.55 -41.61
C GLY A 36 16.47 -6.99 -40.41
N THR A 37 17.51 -6.23 -40.04
CA THR A 37 18.37 -6.52 -38.89
C THR A 37 17.61 -6.30 -37.58
N VAL A 38 17.76 -7.23 -36.63
CA VAL A 38 17.22 -7.09 -35.27
C VAL A 38 18.32 -6.53 -34.36
N VAL A 39 18.08 -5.36 -33.78
CA VAL A 39 18.93 -4.78 -32.75
C VAL A 39 18.32 -5.03 -31.38
N THR A 40 19.16 -5.30 -30.38
CA THR A 40 18.70 -5.56 -29.02
C THR A 40 19.51 -4.79 -28.01
N ASP A 41 18.84 -4.16 -27.05
CA ASP A 41 19.45 -3.52 -25.90
C ASP A 41 18.92 -4.13 -24.59
N LYS A 42 19.69 -4.03 -23.50
CA LYS A 42 19.31 -4.56 -22.19
C LYS A 42 19.67 -3.60 -21.06
N LYS A 43 18.74 -3.41 -20.13
CA LYS A 43 18.96 -2.63 -18.90
C LYS A 43 18.63 -3.44 -17.66
N LYS A 44 19.48 -3.34 -16.64
CA LYS A 44 19.32 -4.00 -15.34
C LYS A 44 18.52 -3.11 -14.41
N PHE A 45 17.47 -3.68 -13.81
CA PHE A 45 16.67 -3.03 -12.79
C PHE A 45 16.74 -3.84 -11.49
N ARG A 46 16.71 -3.13 -10.36
CA ARG A 46 16.63 -3.76 -9.03
C ARG A 46 15.15 -3.86 -8.64
N ILE A 47 14.76 -5.01 -8.10
CA ILE A 47 13.48 -5.17 -7.43
C ILE A 47 13.75 -4.91 -5.95
N LYS A 48 13.11 -3.87 -5.41
CA LYS A 48 13.10 -3.58 -3.97
C LYS A 48 11.83 -4.18 -3.38
N ASP A 49 11.96 -4.78 -2.20
CA ASP A 49 10.81 -5.12 -1.37
C ASP A 49 10.17 -3.83 -0.84
N ILE A 50 8.85 -3.84 -0.69
CA ILE A 50 8.13 -2.71 -0.12
C ILE A 50 8.04 -2.97 1.39
N PRO A 51 8.57 -2.07 2.24
CA PRO A 51 8.46 -2.20 3.69
C PRO A 51 7.00 -2.30 4.14
N SER A 52 6.79 -2.86 5.32
CA SER A 52 5.46 -2.87 5.93
C SER A 52 4.96 -1.44 6.11
N PRO A 53 3.73 -1.12 5.68
CA PRO A 53 3.18 0.20 5.89
C PRO A 53 2.95 0.46 7.37
N VAL A 54 3.10 1.71 7.77
CA VAL A 54 2.78 2.23 9.09
C VAL A 54 1.39 2.87 9.04
N GLY A 55 0.53 2.46 9.98
CA GLY A 55 -0.80 3.04 10.13
C GLY A 55 -0.73 4.47 10.66
N THR A 56 -1.56 5.34 10.09
CA THR A 56 -1.65 6.74 10.53
C THR A 56 -3.09 7.07 10.93
N LEU A 57 -3.23 7.91 11.95
CA LEU A 57 -4.48 8.58 12.28
C LEU A 57 -4.30 10.06 11.96
N ARG A 58 -5.01 10.58 10.97
CA ARG A 58 -4.87 11.99 10.52
C ARG A 58 -3.44 12.37 10.11
N ALA A 59 -2.75 11.46 9.41
CA ALA A 59 -1.35 11.62 8.99
C ALA A 59 -0.32 11.67 10.13
N GLU A 60 -0.73 11.45 11.38
CA GLU A 60 0.17 11.18 12.50
C GLU A 60 0.31 9.66 12.68
N ASP A 61 1.51 9.19 13.01
CA ASP A 61 1.82 7.80 13.33
C ASP A 61 2.21 7.63 14.82
N GLY A 62 2.30 6.37 15.25
CA GLY A 62 2.73 6.04 16.61
C GLY A 62 1.65 6.24 17.68
N ASN A 63 2.06 6.66 18.87
CA ASN A 63 1.18 6.81 20.03
C ASN A 63 0.58 8.21 20.09
N ILE A 64 -0.70 8.32 19.71
CA ILE A 64 -1.41 9.59 19.57
C ILE A 64 -2.41 9.73 20.72
N LYS A 65 -2.25 10.79 21.52
CA LYS A 65 -3.22 11.16 22.56
C LYS A 65 -4.30 12.05 21.95
N THR A 66 -5.53 11.53 21.84
CA THR A 66 -6.63 12.30 21.25
C THR A 66 -7.97 11.96 21.88
N SER A 67 -9.02 12.70 21.50
CA SER A 67 -10.38 12.46 22.00
C SER A 67 -11.04 11.28 21.28
N ARG A 68 -11.98 10.62 21.97
CA ARG A 68 -12.80 9.54 21.38
C ARG A 68 -13.46 9.97 20.06
N ARG A 69 -14.02 11.19 20.03
CA ARG A 69 -14.72 11.75 18.86
C ARG A 69 -13.80 11.91 17.64
N VAL A 70 -12.51 12.14 17.88
CA VAL A 70 -11.51 12.20 16.81
C VAL A 70 -11.32 10.82 16.19
N ILE A 71 -11.13 9.78 17.02
CA ILE A 71 -10.93 8.39 16.57
C ILE A 71 -12.16 7.90 15.80
N GLU A 72 -13.36 8.20 16.31
CA GLU A 72 -14.63 7.78 15.72
C GLU A 72 -14.83 8.29 14.28
N ASN A 73 -14.39 9.52 14.02
CA ASN A 73 -14.60 10.20 12.74
C ASN A 73 -13.37 10.14 11.82
N ALA A 74 -12.22 9.70 12.31
CA ALA A 74 -11.01 9.66 11.52
C ALA A 74 -11.03 8.49 10.51
N ALA A 75 -10.35 8.69 9.39
CA ALA A 75 -9.94 7.61 8.51
C ALA A 75 -8.54 7.16 8.90
N ILE A 76 -8.32 5.84 8.87
CA ILE A 76 -7.02 5.20 9.06
C ILE A 76 -6.29 5.27 7.72
N GLY A 77 -5.17 5.99 7.72
CA GLY A 77 -4.26 6.04 6.59
C GLY A 77 -3.13 5.03 6.74
N ALA A 78 -2.32 4.91 5.70
CA ALA A 78 -1.10 4.13 5.73
C ALA A 78 0.00 4.88 4.97
N ILE A 79 1.20 4.92 5.55
CA ILE A 79 2.40 5.46 4.92
C ILE A 79 3.49 4.40 4.88
N ILE A 80 4.42 4.49 3.95
CA ILE A 80 5.59 3.61 3.89
C ILE A 80 6.80 4.51 4.16
N PRO A 81 7.30 4.55 5.41
CA PRO A 81 8.51 5.31 5.70
C PRO A 81 9.68 4.76 4.89
N ASP A 82 10.64 5.63 4.57
CA ASP A 82 11.90 5.28 3.90
C ASP A 82 11.76 4.70 2.48
N PHE A 83 10.68 5.05 1.76
CA PHE A 83 10.52 4.69 0.36
C PHE A 83 10.75 5.89 -0.56
N ASP A 84 11.66 5.73 -1.54
CA ASP A 84 12.09 6.79 -2.45
C ASP A 84 10.98 7.23 -3.46
N PHE A 85 9.80 6.62 -3.42
CA PHE A 85 8.71 6.87 -4.36
C PHE A 85 7.44 7.28 -3.60
N ASN A 86 6.70 8.24 -4.14
CA ASN A 86 5.38 8.60 -3.64
C ASN A 86 4.36 7.53 -4.03
N LEU A 87 4.23 6.50 -3.19
CA LEU A 87 3.22 5.45 -3.36
C LEU A 87 1.88 5.88 -2.78
N HIS A 88 0.81 5.79 -3.58
CA HIS A 88 -0.54 5.94 -3.05
C HIS A 88 -0.99 4.61 -2.41
N VAL A 89 -1.00 4.58 -1.09
CA VAL A 89 -1.40 3.42 -0.28
C VAL A 89 -2.85 3.58 0.16
N GLU A 90 -3.68 2.58 -0.10
CA GLU A 90 -5.07 2.56 0.34
C GLU A 90 -5.30 1.47 1.39
N VAL A 91 -5.89 1.83 2.53
CA VAL A 91 -6.27 0.89 3.59
C VAL A 91 -7.58 0.20 3.21
N LYS A 92 -7.57 -1.14 3.14
CA LYS A 92 -8.75 -1.97 2.85
C LYS A 92 -9.34 -2.65 4.07
N GLY A 93 -8.61 -2.72 5.17
CA GLY A 93 -9.13 -3.22 6.43
C GLY A 93 -8.05 -3.18 7.50
N PHE A 94 -8.48 -3.32 8.74
CA PHE A 94 -7.61 -3.38 9.91
C PHE A 94 -8.32 -4.07 11.06
N LYS A 95 -7.57 -4.43 12.10
CA LYS A 95 -8.13 -4.84 13.39
C LYS A 95 -8.09 -3.68 14.36
N PHE A 96 -9.20 -3.50 15.07
CA PHE A 96 -9.40 -2.48 16.07
C PHE A 96 -9.57 -3.13 17.43
N LYS A 97 -8.82 -2.69 18.43
CA LYS A 97 -8.93 -3.19 19.79
C LYS A 97 -8.97 -2.02 20.76
N VAL A 98 -9.97 -2.01 21.63
CA VAL A 98 -9.95 -1.21 22.85
C VAL A 98 -9.36 -2.08 23.96
N ASP A 99 -8.57 -1.50 24.86
CA ASP A 99 -8.09 -2.22 26.04
C ASP A 99 -9.23 -2.98 26.73
N GLU A 100 -8.92 -4.19 27.20
CA GLU A 100 -9.87 -5.10 27.87
C GLU A 100 -11.04 -5.60 26.99
N GLN A 101 -11.07 -5.28 25.70
CA GLN A 101 -12.07 -5.77 24.75
C GLN A 101 -11.41 -6.66 23.68
N PRO A 102 -12.14 -7.64 23.11
CA PRO A 102 -11.64 -8.45 22.00
C PRO A 102 -11.39 -7.58 20.75
N PRO A 103 -10.44 -7.96 19.87
CA PRO A 103 -10.24 -7.28 18.60
C PRO A 103 -11.44 -7.43 17.66
N ILE A 104 -11.81 -6.34 17.01
CA ILE A 104 -12.86 -6.25 16.00
C ILE A 104 -12.22 -6.10 14.63
N SER A 105 -12.67 -6.89 13.66
CA SER A 105 -12.22 -6.75 12.28
C SER A 105 -13.02 -5.66 11.57
N VAL A 106 -12.33 -4.70 10.99
CA VAL A 106 -12.92 -3.56 10.29
C VAL A 106 -12.58 -3.65 8.80
N THR A 107 -13.61 -3.57 7.97
CA THR A 107 -13.49 -3.49 6.51
C THR A 107 -13.49 -2.03 6.08
N GLY A 108 -12.56 -1.65 5.20
CA GLY A 108 -12.32 -0.27 4.78
C GLY A 108 -11.35 0.48 5.69
N ASN A 109 -11.36 1.80 5.60
CA ASN A 109 -10.44 2.68 6.32
C ASN A 109 -11.10 3.48 7.46
N ARG A 110 -12.33 3.15 7.85
CA ARG A 110 -13.06 3.83 8.95
C ARG A 110 -13.70 2.80 9.86
N LEU A 111 -13.91 3.16 11.12
CA LEU A 111 -14.59 2.29 12.09
C LEU A 111 -16.00 1.93 11.62
N ASN A 112 -16.31 0.63 11.67
CA ASN A 112 -17.66 0.11 11.50
C ASN A 112 -18.49 0.30 12.79
N SER A 113 -19.78 -0.01 12.74
CA SER A 113 -20.69 0.18 13.87
C SER A 113 -20.24 -0.59 15.13
N GLU A 114 -19.73 -1.81 14.96
CA GLU A 114 -19.23 -2.64 16.07
C GLU A 114 -18.03 -1.98 16.77
N ALA A 115 -17.05 -1.51 16.00
CA ALA A 115 -15.88 -0.81 16.52
C ALA A 115 -16.25 0.52 17.20
N LYS A 116 -17.27 1.24 16.69
CA LYS A 116 -17.80 2.45 17.32
C LYS A 116 -18.41 2.14 18.69
N ILE A 117 -19.21 1.08 18.80
CA ILE A 117 -19.79 0.64 20.09
C ILE A 117 -18.69 0.24 21.07
N ALA A 118 -17.65 -0.47 20.62
CA ALA A 118 -16.51 -0.80 21.48
C ALA A 118 -15.75 0.46 21.96
N LEU A 119 -15.58 1.43 21.06
CA LEU A 119 -14.96 2.72 21.36
C LEU A 119 -15.77 3.56 22.36
N GLU A 120 -17.11 3.49 22.31
CA GLU A 120 -17.99 4.15 23.29
C GLU A 120 -17.77 3.60 24.71
N LYS A 121 -17.56 2.29 24.84
CA LYS A 121 -17.25 1.62 26.12
C LYS A 121 -15.87 1.95 26.66
N ALA A 122 -14.97 2.49 25.84
CA ALA A 122 -13.63 2.88 26.27
C ALA A 122 -13.70 3.98 27.34
N LYS A 123 -12.95 3.86 28.43
CA LYS A 123 -12.89 4.91 29.46
C LYS A 123 -11.85 5.97 29.07
N LYS A 124 -11.90 7.13 29.72
CA LYS A 124 -10.84 8.13 29.56
C LYS A 124 -9.52 7.51 30.01
N GLY A 125 -8.48 7.61 29.17
CA GLY A 125 -7.18 7.01 29.44
C GLY A 125 -7.01 5.57 28.94
N SER A 126 -8.05 4.94 28.39
CA SER A 126 -7.91 3.65 27.70
C SER A 126 -7.07 3.77 26.44
N THR A 127 -6.30 2.73 26.14
CA THR A 127 -5.57 2.62 24.88
C THR A 127 -6.46 1.98 23.83
N VAL A 128 -6.33 2.47 22.60
CA VAL A 128 -6.91 1.88 21.41
C VAL A 128 -5.77 1.47 20.51
N THR A 129 -5.77 0.22 20.08
CA THR A 129 -4.76 -0.35 19.19
C THR A 129 -5.38 -0.63 17.83
N ILE A 130 -4.73 -0.14 16.78
CA ILE A 130 -5.04 -0.46 15.39
C ILE A 130 -3.85 -1.27 14.85
N PHE A 131 -4.13 -2.46 14.34
CA PHE A 131 -3.10 -3.40 13.90
C PHE A 131 -3.61 -4.28 12.77
N ASP A 132 -2.74 -5.12 12.21
CA ASP A 132 -3.09 -6.00 11.06
C ASP A 132 -3.71 -5.18 9.92
N ILE A 133 -3.07 -4.05 9.60
CA ILE A 133 -3.55 -3.12 8.57
C ILE A 133 -3.29 -3.75 7.20
N LYS A 134 -4.38 -4.00 6.49
CA LYS A 134 -4.39 -4.51 5.12
C LYS A 134 -4.41 -3.33 4.16
N THR A 135 -3.36 -3.21 3.38
CA THR A 135 -3.22 -2.16 2.38
C THR A 135 -3.16 -2.72 0.98
N ILE A 136 -3.62 -1.94 0.01
CA ILE A 136 -3.27 -2.14 -1.39
C ILE A 136 -2.52 -0.93 -1.90
N LEU A 137 -1.57 -1.17 -2.81
CA LEU A 137 -0.92 -0.11 -3.54
C LEU A 137 -1.77 0.19 -4.76
N LYS A 138 -2.19 1.45 -4.88
CA LYS A 138 -2.88 1.88 -6.09
C LYS A 138 -1.84 1.98 -7.20
N ARG A 139 -2.16 1.37 -8.33
CA ARG A 139 -1.33 1.39 -9.54
C ARG A 139 -0.95 2.84 -9.86
N ILE A 140 0.34 3.12 -9.88
CA ILE A 140 0.88 4.38 -10.41
C ILE A 140 1.15 4.15 -11.89
N LEU A 141 0.56 4.99 -12.73
CA LEU A 141 1.05 5.20 -14.09
C LEU A 141 2.19 6.20 -13.94
N ILE A 142 3.43 5.73 -14.05
CA ILE A 142 4.58 6.63 -14.18
C ILE A 142 4.61 7.01 -15.65
N ILE A 143 4.17 8.23 -15.95
CA ILE A 143 4.29 8.85 -17.27
C ILE A 143 5.45 9.84 -17.13
N ASP A 144 6.66 9.39 -17.44
CA ASP A 144 7.86 10.23 -17.59
C ASP A 144 8.30 10.19 -19.06
#